data_AF-A0A9E4N3K2-F1
#
_entry.id   AF-A0A9E4N3K2-F1
#
_cell.length_a   1.000
_cell.length_b   1.000
_cell.length_c   1.000
_cell.angle_alpha   90.00
_cell.angle_beta   90.00
_cell.angle_gamma   90.00
#
_symmetry.space_group_name_H-M   'P 1'
#
loop_
_entity.id
_entity.type
_entity.pdbx_description
1 polymer ?
#
loop_
_entity_poly.entity_id
_entity_poly.type
_entity_poly.pdbx_seq_one_letter_code
_entity_poly.pdbx_strand_id
1 'polypeptide(L)'
;MKSNNLLQIDLPLARDMQPVDIEVIRKQPSLSAAIKLCISLSGFDSEKQIYMTLGIDAGHWTRISKGDAHFPQDKLEPLMDLCGNEVPLIWLANRRGYELKQLQSEVEKELEKERREKEEILLELKHLKSFISIKGGA
;
A
#
# COMPACT_ATOMS: atom_id res chain seq x y z
N MET A 1 -34.11 -28.63 -2.12
CA MET A 1 -32.73 -28.24 -2.49
C MET A 1 -32.77 -26.78 -2.93
N LYS A 2 -32.41 -25.84 -2.04
CA LYS A 2 -32.23 -24.43 -2.42
C LYS A 2 -30.73 -24.22 -2.62
N SER A 3 -30.34 -23.97 -3.87
CA SER A 3 -28.95 -23.76 -4.26
C SER A 3 -28.40 -22.48 -3.65
N ASN A 4 -27.21 -22.60 -3.07
CA ASN A 4 -26.41 -21.52 -2.50
C ASN A 4 -26.16 -20.43 -3.55
N ASN A 5 -26.61 -19.22 -3.26
CA ASN A 5 -26.17 -18.00 -3.93
C ASN A 5 -24.84 -17.60 -3.27
N LEU A 6 -23.73 -18.07 -3.84
CA LEU A 6 -22.39 -17.65 -3.45
C LEU A 6 -22.24 -16.19 -3.82
N LEU A 7 -22.02 -15.35 -2.80
CA LEU A 7 -21.64 -13.94 -2.94
C LEU A 7 -20.46 -13.86 -3.91
N GLN A 8 -20.72 -13.42 -5.13
CA GLN A 8 -19.68 -13.00 -6.06
C GLN A 8 -19.07 -11.73 -5.47
N ILE A 9 -18.01 -11.90 -4.71
CA ILE A 9 -17.13 -10.82 -4.29
C ILE A 9 -16.45 -10.39 -5.59
N ASP A 10 -16.85 -9.24 -6.12
CA ASP A 10 -16.07 -8.54 -7.13
C ASP A 10 -14.75 -8.20 -6.44
N LEU A 11 -13.73 -9.05 -6.61
CA LEU A 11 -12.39 -8.68 -6.20
C LEU A 11 -12.01 -7.52 -7.12
N PRO A 12 -11.83 -6.29 -6.61
CA PRO A 12 -11.19 -5.27 -7.40
C PRO A 12 -9.88 -5.88 -7.88
N LEU A 13 -9.65 -5.85 -9.19
CA LEU A 13 -8.41 -6.32 -9.79
C LEU A 13 -7.30 -5.36 -9.34
N ALA A 14 -6.87 -5.51 -8.09
CA ALA A 14 -5.82 -4.72 -7.48
C ALA A 14 -4.57 -5.02 -8.29
N ARG A 15 -4.09 -4.01 -9.02
CA ARG A 15 -2.86 -4.13 -9.79
C ARG A 15 -1.70 -4.24 -8.81
N ASP A 16 -0.78 -5.15 -9.08
CA ASP A 16 0.44 -5.26 -8.28
C ASP A 16 1.15 -3.90 -8.27
N MET A 17 1.47 -3.43 -7.06
CA MET A 17 2.08 -2.14 -6.85
C MET A 17 3.38 -2.03 -7.65
N GLN A 18 3.43 -1.11 -8.61
CA GLN A 18 4.60 -0.96 -9.45
C GLN A 18 5.73 -0.31 -8.64
N PRO A 19 6.95 -0.88 -8.63
CA PRO A 19 8.09 -0.23 -8.00
C PRO A 19 8.48 1.02 -8.80
N VAL A 20 8.19 2.19 -8.24
CA VAL A 20 8.53 3.49 -8.83
C VAL A 20 9.81 4.01 -8.19
N ASP A 21 10.75 4.50 -8.99
CA ASP A 21 11.95 5.14 -8.49
C ASP A 21 11.60 6.38 -7.65
N ILE A 22 11.98 6.34 -6.37
CA ILE A 22 11.72 7.39 -5.38
C ILE A 22 12.31 8.74 -5.83
N GLU A 23 13.46 8.75 -6.50
CA GLU A 23 14.08 10.01 -6.94
C GLU A 23 13.25 10.73 -8.02
N VAL A 24 12.54 9.98 -8.87
CA VAL A 24 11.61 10.54 -9.85
C VAL A 24 10.40 11.15 -9.17
N ILE A 25 9.91 10.52 -8.10
CA ILE A 25 8.82 11.05 -7.27
C ILE A 25 9.27 12.33 -6.58
N ARG A 26 10.42 12.33 -5.90
CA ARG A 26 10.93 13.50 -5.15
C ARG A 26 11.12 14.75 -5.99
N LYS A 27 11.50 14.58 -7.26
CA LYS A 27 11.73 15.68 -8.21
C LYS A 27 10.44 16.34 -8.69
N GLN A 28 9.26 15.78 -8.43
CA GLN A 28 8.00 16.39 -8.86
C GLN A 28 7.80 17.76 -8.19
N PRO A 29 7.52 18.83 -8.96
CA PRO A 29 7.48 20.20 -8.45
C PRO A 29 6.24 20.50 -7.58
N SER A 30 5.18 19.69 -7.70
CA SER A 30 3.91 19.89 -6.99
C SER A 30 3.14 18.59 -6.83
N LEU A 31 2.13 18.60 -5.95
CA LEU A 31 1.22 17.45 -5.79
C LEU A 31 0.48 17.15 -7.10
N SER A 32 0.09 18.18 -7.87
CA SER A 32 -0.54 17.98 -9.18
C SER A 32 0.39 17.28 -10.17
N ALA A 33 1.70 17.56 -10.12
CA ALA A 33 2.68 16.86 -10.94
C ALA A 33 2.86 15.40 -10.49
N ALA A 34 2.87 15.15 -9.17
CA ALA A 34 2.87 13.79 -8.61
C ALA A 34 1.61 12.99 -9.00
N ILE A 35 0.43 13.62 -9.02
CA ILE A 35 -0.82 13.00 -9.51
C ILE A 35 -0.71 12.65 -11.00
N LYS A 36 -0.14 13.54 -11.82
CA LYS A 36 0.09 13.24 -13.25
C LYS A 36 1.07 12.08 -13.43
N LEU A 37 2.12 12.01 -12.61
CA LEU A 37 3.07 10.88 -12.60
C LEU A 37 2.39 9.58 -12.17
N CYS A 38 1.53 9.61 -11.14
CA CYS A 38 0.74 8.46 -10.70
C CYS A 38 -0.08 7.88 -11.85
N ILE A 39 -0.75 8.75 -12.60
CA ILE A 39 -1.55 8.41 -13.77
C ILE A 39 -0.68 7.88 -14.90
N SER A 40 0.46 8.51 -15.22
CA SER A 40 1.28 8.06 -16.35
C SER A 40 1.89 6.67 -16.14
N LEU A 41 2.11 6.28 -14.88
CA LEU A 41 2.63 4.96 -14.51
C LEU A 41 1.55 3.87 -14.44
N SER A 42 0.28 4.25 -14.50
CA SER A 42 -0.85 3.31 -14.38
C SER A 42 -1.05 2.42 -15.63
N GLY A 43 -0.49 2.79 -16.78
CA GLY A 43 -0.68 2.04 -18.03
C GLY A 43 -2.10 2.10 -18.61
N PHE A 44 -2.96 3.05 -18.18
CA PHE A 44 -4.23 3.30 -18.86
C PHE A 44 -4.01 3.97 -20.23
N ASP A 45 -4.71 3.48 -21.25
CA ASP A 45 -4.65 4.05 -22.62
C ASP A 45 -5.25 5.45 -22.72
N SER A 46 -6.11 5.82 -21.77
CA SER A 46 -6.80 7.11 -21.78
C SER A 46 -7.13 7.58 -20.37
N GLU A 47 -6.85 8.84 -20.09
CA GLU A 47 -7.27 9.55 -18.87
C GLU A 47 -8.79 9.50 -18.65
N LYS A 48 -9.56 9.31 -19.72
CA LYS A 48 -11.02 9.14 -19.65
C LYS A 48 -11.43 7.97 -18.77
N GLN A 49 -10.70 6.86 -18.82
CA GLN A 49 -10.99 5.72 -17.97
C GLN A 49 -10.83 6.08 -16.49
N ILE A 50 -9.85 6.93 -16.18
CA ILE A 50 -9.54 7.35 -14.81
C ILE A 50 -10.61 8.30 -14.28
N TYR A 51 -10.84 9.43 -14.97
CA TYR A 51 -11.78 10.44 -14.43
C TYR A 51 -13.22 9.92 -14.39
N MET A 52 -13.62 9.05 -15.33
CA MET A 52 -14.94 8.42 -15.27
C MET A 52 -15.07 7.44 -14.11
N THR A 53 -14.05 6.61 -13.87
CA THR A 53 -14.05 5.65 -12.75
C THR A 53 -14.07 6.36 -11.40
N LEU A 54 -13.36 7.49 -11.29
CA LEU A 54 -13.36 8.31 -10.09
C LEU A 54 -14.63 9.16 -9.91
N GLY A 55 -15.52 9.19 -10.92
CA GLY A 55 -16.73 10.01 -10.92
C GLY A 55 -16.45 11.51 -11.03
N ILE A 56 -15.34 11.89 -11.67
CA ILE A 56 -14.98 13.28 -11.96
C ILE A 56 -15.55 13.65 -13.33
N ASP A 57 -16.29 14.76 -13.41
CA ASP A 57 -16.82 15.22 -14.69
C ASP A 57 -15.70 15.69 -15.64
N ALA A 58 -15.89 15.51 -16.95
CA ALA A 58 -14.85 15.83 -17.94
C ALA A 58 -14.47 17.31 -17.97
N GLY A 59 -15.39 18.23 -17.64
CA GLY A 59 -15.12 19.66 -17.59
C GLY A 59 -14.22 20.01 -16.40
N HIS A 60 -14.48 19.42 -15.24
CA HIS A 60 -13.62 19.54 -14.07
C HIS A 60 -12.26 18.88 -14.29
N TRP A 61 -12.22 17.68 -14.89
CA TRP A 61 -10.95 17.05 -15.27
C TRP A 61 -10.10 17.95 -16.18
N THR A 62 -10.74 18.58 -17.17
CA THR A 62 -10.05 19.51 -18.08
C THR A 62 -9.46 20.71 -17.31
N ARG A 63 -10.21 21.29 -16.37
CA ARG A 63 -9.71 22.39 -15.52
C ARG A 63 -8.55 21.94 -14.62
N ILE A 64 -8.65 20.75 -14.02
CA ILE A 64 -7.56 20.16 -13.22
C ILE A 64 -6.30 19.99 -14.07
N SER A 65 -6.46 19.44 -15.28
CA SER A 65 -5.34 19.16 -16.18
C SER A 65 -4.60 20.41 -16.62
N LYS A 66 -5.35 21.50 -16.86
CA LYS A 66 -4.83 22.84 -17.19
C LYS A 66 -4.24 23.59 -15.99
N GLY A 67 -4.55 23.16 -14.77
CA GLY A 67 -4.14 23.84 -13.53
C GLY A 67 -5.11 24.92 -13.06
N ASP A 68 -6.29 25.03 -13.67
CA ASP A 68 -7.35 25.98 -13.32
C ASP A 68 -8.24 25.48 -12.16
N ALA A 69 -8.05 24.22 -11.72
CA ALA A 69 -8.76 23.62 -10.60
C ALA A 69 -7.87 22.62 -9.84
N HIS A 70 -8.25 22.32 -8.59
CA HIS A 70 -7.57 21.32 -7.76
C HIS A 70 -8.20 19.94 -7.92
N PHE A 71 -7.37 18.90 -7.81
CA PHE A 71 -7.85 17.53 -7.76
C PHE A 71 -8.66 17.30 -6.47
N PRO A 72 -9.83 16.62 -6.52
CA PRO A 72 -10.64 16.35 -5.33
C PRO A 72 -9.89 15.47 -4.33
N GLN A 73 -9.76 15.94 -3.10
CA GLN A 73 -8.96 15.25 -2.06
C GLN A 73 -9.52 13.85 -1.75
N ASP A 74 -10.85 13.73 -1.65
CA ASP A 74 -11.54 12.45 -1.39
C ASP A 74 -11.40 11.41 -2.51
N LYS A 75 -10.77 11.79 -3.64
CA LYS A 75 -10.51 10.90 -4.77
C LYS A 75 -9.04 10.49 -4.87
N LEU A 76 -8.18 10.96 -3.95
CA LEU A 76 -6.75 10.71 -4.02
C LEU A 76 -6.39 9.26 -3.69
N GLU A 77 -6.98 8.70 -2.64
CA GLU A 77 -6.83 7.28 -2.29
C GLU A 77 -7.40 6.36 -3.39
N PRO A 78 -8.66 6.53 -3.86
CA PRO A 78 -9.17 5.76 -4.99
C PRO A 78 -8.34 5.89 -6.28
N LEU A 79 -7.68 7.04 -6.51
CA LEU A 79 -6.76 7.21 -7.63
C LEU A 79 -5.52 6.32 -7.47
N MET A 80 -4.91 6.29 -6.29
CA MET A 80 -3.72 5.48 -6.00
C MET A 80 -4.04 3.98 -6.13
N ASP A 81 -5.19 3.56 -5.60
CA ASP A 81 -5.71 2.20 -5.77
C ASP A 81 -5.92 1.84 -7.25
N LEU A 82 -6.58 2.73 -8.00
CA LEU A 82 -6.87 2.52 -9.42
C LEU A 82 -5.58 2.47 -10.27
N CYS A 83 -4.59 3.30 -9.93
CA CYS A 83 -3.32 3.37 -10.64
C CYS A 83 -2.30 2.31 -10.18
N GLY A 84 -2.55 1.63 -9.05
CA GLY A 84 -1.65 0.63 -8.47
C GLY A 84 -0.32 1.22 -8.02
N ASN A 85 -0.30 2.46 -7.52
CA ASN A 85 0.92 3.07 -7.00
C ASN A 85 0.63 4.22 -6.01
N GLU A 86 1.56 4.44 -5.09
CA GLU A 86 1.45 5.41 -3.98
C GLU A 86 2.15 6.74 -4.26
N VAL A 87 2.35 7.11 -5.54
CA VAL A 87 3.18 8.26 -5.91
C VAL A 87 2.77 9.56 -5.20
N PRO A 88 1.49 9.95 -5.12
CA PRO A 88 1.08 11.17 -4.40
C PRO A 88 1.40 11.12 -2.91
N LEU A 89 1.21 9.96 -2.27
CA LEU A 89 1.48 9.77 -0.84
C LEU A 89 2.98 9.80 -0.55
N ILE A 90 3.78 9.06 -1.33
CA ILE A 90 5.25 9.05 -1.23
C ILE A 90 5.81 10.46 -1.45
N TRP A 91 5.27 11.21 -2.43
CA TRP A 91 5.68 12.59 -2.66
C TRP A 91 5.43 13.47 -1.43
N LEU A 92 4.22 13.40 -0.86
CA LEU A 92 3.85 14.22 0.28
C LEU A 92 4.70 13.91 1.51
N ALA A 93 4.94 12.63 1.80
CA ALA A 93 5.82 12.19 2.88
C ALA A 93 7.24 12.74 2.69
N ASN A 94 7.82 12.55 1.50
CA ASN A 94 9.16 13.02 1.17
C ASN A 94 9.30 14.55 1.29
N ARG A 95 8.30 15.31 0.83
CA ARG A 95 8.29 16.79 0.93
C ARG A 95 8.26 17.29 2.38
N ARG A 96 7.82 16.46 3.31
CA ARG A 96 7.74 16.77 4.74
C ARG A 96 8.88 16.14 5.55
N GLY A 97 9.80 15.40 4.90
CA GLY A 97 10.91 14.73 5.56
C GLY A 97 10.51 13.45 6.28
N TYR A 98 9.39 12.84 5.90
CA TYR A 98 8.93 11.56 6.42
C TYR A 98 9.25 10.42 5.47
N GLU A 99 9.50 9.25 6.05
CA GLU A 99 9.52 7.96 5.38
C GLU A 99 8.21 7.24 5.65
N LEU A 100 7.68 6.53 4.65
CA LEU A 100 6.48 5.73 4.79
C LEU A 100 6.88 4.29 5.14
N LYS A 101 6.23 3.74 6.16
CA LYS A 101 6.32 2.34 6.50
C LYS A 101 4.92 1.73 6.41
N GLN A 102 4.80 0.63 5.69
CA GLN A 102 3.55 -0.12 5.66
C GLN A 102 3.22 -0.59 7.09
N LEU A 103 1.97 -0.42 7.49
CA LEU A 103 1.51 -0.95 8.76
C LEU A 103 1.50 -2.48 8.67
N GLN A 104 2.01 -3.14 9.71
CA GLN A 104 1.88 -4.59 9.83
C GLN A 104 0.40 -4.97 9.88
N SER A 105 0.03 -5.97 9.11
CA SER A 105 -1.29 -6.57 9.24
C SER A 105 -1.45 -7.19 10.63
N GLU A 106 -2.69 -7.35 11.11
CA GLU A 106 -2.94 -8.01 12.39
C GLU A 106 -2.40 -9.45 12.41
N VAL A 107 -2.40 -10.13 11.26
CA VAL A 107 -1.82 -11.46 11.09
C VAL A 107 -0.29 -11.42 11.25
N GLU A 108 0.37 -10.42 10.66
CA GLU A 108 1.82 -10.23 10.81
C GLU A 108 2.21 -9.90 12.25
N LYS A 109 1.38 -9.12 12.95
CA LYS A 109 1.59 -8.82 14.38
C LYS A 109 1.46 -10.07 15.25
N GLU A 110 0.43 -10.89 15.04
CA GLU A 110 0.25 -12.13 15.81
C GLU A 110 1.37 -13.13 15.51
N LEU A 111 1.76 -13.26 14.23
CA LEU A 111 2.87 -14.12 13.83
C LEU A 111 4.19 -13.71 14.50
N GLU A 112 4.46 -12.41 14.59
CA GLU A 112 5.65 -11.90 15.27
C GLU A 112 5.63 -12.19 16.77
N LYS A 113 4.46 -12.06 17.40
CA LYS A 113 4.26 -12.38 18.82
C LYS A 113 4.48 -13.87 19.09
N GLU A 114 3.88 -14.76 18.28
CA GLU A 114 4.07 -16.20 18.38
C GLU A 114 5.53 -16.60 18.19
N ARG A 115 6.24 -15.97 17.23
CA ARG A 115 7.67 -16.20 17.00
C ARG A 115 8.49 -15.86 18.23
N ARG A 116 8.22 -14.71 18.83
CA ARG A 116 8.90 -14.25 20.05
C ARG A 116 8.67 -15.21 21.22
N GLU A 117 7.42 -15.60 21.48
CA GLU A 117 7.09 -16.57 22.53
C GLU A 117 7.79 -17.92 22.30
N LYS A 118 7.83 -18.39 21.05
CA LYS A 118 8.52 -19.62 20.69
C LYS A 118 10.03 -19.54 20.91
N GLU A 119 10.65 -18.41 20.59
CA GLU A 119 12.09 -18.18 20.83
C GLU A 119 12.42 -18.16 22.32
N GLU A 120 11.60 -17.51 23.14
CA GLU A 120 11.73 -17.46 24.60
C GLU A 120 11.63 -18.89 25.19
N ILE A 121 10.61 -19.67 24.80
CA ILE A 121 10.45 -21.07 25.23
C ILE A 121 11.64 -21.93 24.79
N LEU A 122 12.14 -21.76 23.58
CA LEU A 122 13.30 -22.51 23.07
C LEU A 122 14.57 -22.21 23.86
N LEU A 123 14.79 -20.95 24.23
CA LEU A 123 15.89 -20.54 25.10
C LEU A 123 15.80 -21.18 26.48
N GLU A 124 14.62 -21.15 27.10
CA GLU A 124 14.38 -21.79 28.40
C GLU A 124 14.60 -23.31 28.35
N LEU A 125 14.07 -23.98 27.33
CA LEU A 125 14.29 -25.42 27.12
C LEU A 125 15.77 -25.74 26.89
N LYS A 126 16.50 -24.90 26.16
CA LYS A 126 17.94 -25.07 25.93
C LYS A 126 18.72 -24.94 27.24
N HIS A 127 18.40 -23.94 28.06
CA HIS A 127 18.99 -23.79 29.39
C HIS A 127 18.69 -25.01 30.26
N LEU A 128 17.43 -25.43 30.36
CA LEU A 128 17.02 -26.59 31.17
C LEU A 128 17.73 -27.88 30.72
N LYS A 129 17.80 -28.14 29.41
CA LYS A 129 18.51 -29.31 28.86
C LYS A 129 20.00 -29.29 29.22
N SER A 130 20.65 -28.13 29.18
CA SER A 130 22.05 -28.00 29.57
C SER A 130 22.27 -28.34 31.05
N PHE A 131 21.37 -27.90 31.95
CA PHE A 131 21.41 -28.24 33.37
C PHE A 131 21.22 -29.74 33.64
N ILE A 132 20.28 -30.38 32.96
CA ILE A 132 20.02 -31.82 33.13
C ILE A 132 21.20 -32.66 32.61
N SER A 133 21.79 -32.27 31.48
CA SER A 133 22.95 -32.97 30.92
C SER A 133 24.20 -32.90 31.81
N ILE A 134 24.33 -31.88 32.65
CA ILE A 134 25.44 -31.74 33.62
C ILE A 134 25.22 -32.62 34.86
N LYS A 135 23.96 -32.79 35.30
CA LYS A 135 23.63 -33.60 36.49
C LYS A 135 23.45 -35.10 36.21
N GLY A 136 23.15 -35.49 34.97
CA GLY A 136 22.98 -36.90 34.59
C GLY A 136 24.28 -37.66 34.24
N GLY A 137 25.43 -36.99 34.30
CA GLY A 137 26.76 -37.56 34.01
C GLY A 137 27.64 -37.82 35.22
N ALA A 138 27.07 -37.82 36.44
CA ALA A 138 27.75 -38.12 37.70
C ALA A 138 27.23 -39.42 38.31
#